data_AF-A0A5B8URS8-F1
#
_entry.id   AF-A0A5B8URS8-F1
#
_cell.length_a   1.000
_cell.length_b   1.000
_cell.length_c   1.000
_cell.angle_alpha   90.00
_cell.angle_beta   90.00
_cell.angle_gamma   90.00
#
_symmetry.space_group_name_H-M   'P 1'
#
loop_
_entity.id
_entity.type
_entity.pdbx_description
1 polymer ?
#
loop_
_entity_poly.entity_id
_entity_poly.type
_entity_poly.pdbx_seq_one_letter_code
_entity_poly.pdbx_strand_id
1 'polypeptide(L)'
;MKAWRHKSVIRLIEESNNNDPIDEIRNRARNLVLTALEKGWSGPPFNATQLSAYLGIDILPNDSVLDARLLSNTGKKTVIEYNPFQKPTRINFSVAHEIAHTFFSDFKDEMRNREEEPTENKELEQLCNIGASEIQLPYAIFSNDANSIEEITIENLIALATKYKASLESVFIRFVEVINQPCATMICTFKGNKIVIDYSKGSRSFDEIIPKNFVIPKDSKAYECSVPGWSARETVHWDFLNKKYDVYCIGISPLRRDNQPRVGILMTHKLHSTALQDKKIKIEFGDATKPRGNGIKVIAQVVNTSGGLGLGFGKSLSKNFPDVKSSLQQWHEDKKRFQLGSSQLVKISEDLYVFQMLAQKGLFEKNGEIPLKYSYLRTCLISLQNACEKLHASVHMPMIGAGQAKGDWNVIQGIIFDELVNKDIDVNIYVFPGKVPAIKNKSSLTLFDEQSTWRKEK
;
A
#
# COMPACT_ATOMS: atom_id res chain seq x y z
N MET A 1 31.85 -8.35 11.93
CA MET A 1 30.77 -9.34 11.65
C MET A 1 29.99 -9.57 12.93
N LYS A 2 28.66 -9.71 12.84
CA LYS A 2 27.82 -10.07 14.00
C LYS A 2 28.19 -11.51 14.39
N ALA A 3 28.57 -11.74 15.66
CA ALA A 3 28.86 -13.09 16.13
C ALA A 3 27.55 -13.82 16.43
N TRP A 4 27.21 -14.83 15.63
CA TRP A 4 26.09 -15.74 15.87
C TRP A 4 26.40 -16.66 17.05
N ARG A 5 25.44 -16.88 17.94
CA ARG A 5 25.63 -17.60 19.21
C ARG A 5 24.62 -18.72 19.44
N HIS A 6 23.51 -18.70 18.74
CA HIS A 6 22.46 -19.71 18.90
C HIS A 6 22.93 -21.08 18.38
N LYS A 7 22.75 -22.14 19.18
CA LYS A 7 23.23 -23.50 18.88
C LYS A 7 22.78 -24.01 17.50
N SER A 8 21.50 -23.89 17.18
CA SER A 8 20.96 -24.29 15.86
C SER A 8 21.56 -23.49 14.70
N VAL A 9 21.90 -22.21 14.92
CA VAL A 9 22.50 -21.37 13.88
C VAL A 9 23.96 -21.75 13.66
N ILE A 10 24.69 -22.06 14.73
CA ILE A 10 26.05 -22.59 14.64
C ILE A 10 26.03 -23.93 13.90
N ARG A 11 25.15 -24.86 14.29
CA ARG A 11 25.00 -26.17 13.65
C ARG A 11 24.61 -26.05 12.16
N LEU A 12 23.71 -25.13 11.82
CA LEU A 12 23.36 -24.82 10.43
C LEU A 12 24.59 -24.49 9.58
N ILE A 13 25.51 -23.67 10.13
CA ILE A 13 26.75 -23.26 9.46
C ILE A 13 27.75 -24.42 9.41
N GLU A 14 27.93 -25.16 10.51
CA GLU A 14 28.84 -26.31 10.59
C GLU A 14 28.48 -27.41 9.57
N GLU A 15 27.19 -27.57 9.29
CA GLU A 15 26.67 -28.52 8.30
C GLU A 15 26.71 -27.98 6.86
N SER A 16 27.06 -26.70 6.66
CA SER A 16 27.11 -26.04 5.36
C SER A 16 28.55 -25.71 4.96
N ASN A 17 28.78 -25.57 3.65
CA ASN A 17 29.99 -24.95 3.11
C ASN A 17 29.91 -23.40 3.12
N ASN A 18 28.88 -22.83 3.75
CA ASN A 18 28.60 -21.40 3.78
C ASN A 18 28.69 -20.85 5.21
N ASN A 19 29.59 -19.89 5.41
CA ASN A 19 29.81 -19.25 6.70
C ASN A 19 28.81 -18.12 7.02
N ASP A 20 27.94 -17.75 6.07
CA ASP A 20 26.85 -16.79 6.30
C ASP A 20 25.51 -17.53 6.48
N PRO A 21 24.96 -17.60 7.70
CA PRO A 21 23.70 -18.30 7.95
C PRO A 21 22.50 -17.65 7.26
N ILE A 22 22.56 -16.34 6.93
CA ILE A 22 21.49 -15.69 6.17
C ILE A 22 21.47 -16.22 4.74
N ASP A 23 22.63 -16.31 4.10
CA ASP A 23 22.73 -16.86 2.75
C ASP A 23 22.40 -18.36 2.72
N GLU A 24 22.84 -19.12 3.72
CA GLU A 24 22.52 -20.54 3.84
C GLU A 24 21.01 -20.79 3.94
N ILE A 25 20.28 -20.07 4.80
CA ILE A 25 18.83 -20.22 4.92
C ILE A 25 18.11 -19.84 3.63
N ARG A 26 18.59 -18.81 2.94
CA ARG A 26 18.05 -18.45 1.62
C ARG A 26 18.26 -19.57 0.62
N ASN A 27 19.44 -20.20 0.60
CA ASN A 27 19.75 -21.29 -0.30
C ASN A 27 18.86 -22.52 -0.02
N ARG A 28 18.70 -22.92 1.25
CA ARG A 28 17.76 -23.99 1.63
C ARG A 28 16.32 -23.69 1.22
N ALA A 29 15.85 -22.46 1.47
CA ALA A 29 14.51 -22.02 1.07
C ALA A 29 14.31 -22.02 -0.45
N ARG A 30 15.28 -21.50 -1.21
CA ARG A 30 15.25 -21.45 -2.67
C ARG A 30 15.25 -22.86 -3.28
N ASN A 31 16.07 -23.76 -2.76
CA ASN A 31 16.09 -25.16 -3.20
C ASN A 31 14.74 -25.83 -2.97
N LEU A 32 14.15 -25.66 -1.78
CA LEU A 32 12.79 -26.15 -1.50
C LEU A 32 11.78 -25.59 -2.51
N VAL A 33 11.81 -24.28 -2.73
CA VAL A 33 10.91 -23.59 -3.67
C VAL A 33 11.05 -24.16 -5.08
N LEU A 34 12.27 -24.31 -5.61
CA LEU A 34 12.51 -24.84 -6.95
C LEU A 34 12.01 -26.28 -7.08
N THR A 35 12.34 -27.17 -6.13
CA THR A 35 11.85 -28.54 -6.13
C THR A 35 10.33 -28.63 -6.00
N ALA A 36 9.70 -27.72 -5.24
CA ALA A 36 8.25 -27.68 -5.13
C ALA A 36 7.61 -27.21 -6.45
N LEU A 37 8.17 -26.20 -7.12
CA LEU A 37 7.73 -25.74 -8.45
C LEU A 37 7.80 -26.86 -9.49
N GLU A 38 8.89 -27.65 -9.50
CA GLU A 38 9.04 -28.83 -10.36
C GLU A 38 7.93 -29.88 -10.11
N LYS A 39 7.45 -29.98 -8.86
CA LYS A 39 6.35 -30.88 -8.46
C LYS A 39 4.96 -30.25 -8.60
N GLY A 40 4.85 -29.11 -9.29
CA GLY A 40 3.57 -28.47 -9.61
C GLY A 40 3.03 -27.53 -8.52
N TRP A 41 3.81 -27.22 -7.48
CA TRP A 41 3.47 -26.11 -6.59
C TRP A 41 3.43 -24.81 -7.39
N SER A 42 2.40 -24.00 -7.21
CA SER A 42 2.15 -22.85 -8.08
C SER A 42 1.60 -21.66 -7.30
N GLY A 43 1.66 -20.51 -7.94
CA GLY A 43 1.27 -19.21 -7.41
C GLY A 43 1.59 -18.13 -8.45
N PRO A 44 1.56 -16.85 -8.05
CA PRO A 44 1.14 -16.33 -6.75
C PRO A 44 -0.40 -16.34 -6.57
N PRO A 45 -0.90 -16.41 -5.32
CA PRO A 45 -0.14 -16.52 -4.07
C PRO A 45 0.44 -17.92 -3.88
N PHE A 46 1.65 -17.99 -3.31
CA PHE A 46 2.32 -19.25 -2.98
C PHE A 46 1.80 -19.78 -1.65
N ASN A 47 1.08 -20.90 -1.68
CA ASN A 47 0.38 -21.45 -0.52
C ASN A 47 1.30 -22.39 0.29
N ALA A 48 1.65 -21.99 1.50
CA ALA A 48 2.52 -22.75 2.41
C ALA A 48 1.86 -24.04 2.94
N THR A 49 0.54 -24.08 3.09
CA THR A 49 -0.21 -25.29 3.44
C THR A 49 -0.17 -26.32 2.32
N GLN A 50 -0.11 -25.89 1.05
CA GLN A 50 0.14 -26.82 -0.06
C GLN A 50 1.60 -27.28 -0.07
N LEU A 51 2.54 -26.37 0.23
CA LEU A 51 3.96 -26.68 0.30
C LEU A 51 4.29 -27.76 1.35
N SER A 52 3.63 -27.73 2.51
CA SER A 52 3.85 -28.71 3.58
C SER A 52 3.52 -30.15 3.16
N ALA A 53 2.53 -30.35 2.27
CA ALA A 53 2.20 -31.67 1.74
C ALA A 53 3.35 -32.29 0.95
N TYR A 54 4.10 -31.48 0.18
CA TYR A 54 5.30 -31.94 -0.54
C TYR A 54 6.45 -32.33 0.38
N LEU A 55 6.45 -31.80 1.60
CA LEU A 55 7.42 -32.10 2.66
C LEU A 55 6.98 -33.26 3.56
N GLY A 56 5.79 -33.82 3.35
CA GLY A 56 5.21 -34.84 4.22
C GLY A 56 4.85 -34.33 5.63
N ILE A 57 4.66 -33.02 5.77
CA ILE A 57 4.29 -32.36 7.03
C ILE A 57 2.77 -32.20 7.08
N ASP A 58 2.15 -32.74 8.13
CA ASP A 58 0.72 -32.61 8.34
C ASP A 58 0.35 -31.22 8.86
N ILE A 59 -0.80 -30.70 8.43
CA ILE A 59 -1.31 -29.39 8.83
C ILE A 59 -2.62 -29.57 9.60
N LEU A 60 -2.65 -29.09 10.84
CA LEU A 60 -3.85 -29.18 11.70
C LEU A 60 -4.29 -27.78 12.17
N PRO A 61 -5.59 -27.45 12.08
CA PRO A 61 -6.10 -26.24 12.72
C PRO A 61 -6.11 -26.44 14.24
N ASN A 62 -5.60 -25.46 14.98
CA ASN A 62 -5.66 -25.38 16.44
C ASN A 62 -5.85 -23.92 16.85
N ASP A 63 -6.96 -23.60 17.49
CA ASP A 63 -7.28 -22.23 17.93
C ASP A 63 -6.56 -21.82 19.23
N SER A 64 -5.97 -22.79 19.94
CA SER A 64 -5.20 -22.56 21.17
C SER A 64 -3.78 -22.06 20.88
N VAL A 65 -3.28 -22.16 19.64
CA VAL A 65 -2.00 -21.57 19.25
C VAL A 65 -2.20 -20.13 18.78
N LEU A 66 -1.24 -19.24 19.04
CA LEU A 66 -1.37 -17.83 18.68
C LEU A 66 -1.29 -17.58 17.16
N ASP A 67 -0.46 -18.36 16.45
CA ASP A 67 -0.21 -18.25 15.01
C ASP A 67 -0.06 -19.61 14.37
N ALA A 68 1.06 -20.26 14.64
CA ALA A 68 1.39 -21.61 14.27
C ALA A 68 2.49 -22.13 15.21
N ARG A 69 2.68 -23.43 15.24
CA ARG A 69 3.80 -24.11 15.89
C ARG A 69 4.14 -25.40 15.16
N LEU A 70 5.43 -25.73 15.12
CA LEU A 70 5.93 -27.01 14.65
C LEU A 70 6.00 -28.03 15.80
N LEU A 71 5.43 -29.20 15.59
CA LEU A 71 5.51 -30.35 16.49
C LEU A 71 6.32 -31.46 15.82
N SER A 72 7.45 -31.80 16.41
CA SER A 72 8.34 -32.88 15.97
C SER A 72 8.82 -33.67 17.17
N ASN A 73 8.36 -34.92 17.29
CA ASN A 73 8.85 -35.87 18.28
C ASN A 73 9.54 -37.03 17.56
N THR A 74 10.58 -37.60 18.18
CA THR A 74 11.29 -38.77 17.67
C THR A 74 10.31 -39.92 17.39
N GLY A 75 10.27 -40.40 16.15
CA GLY A 75 9.38 -41.51 15.73
C GLY A 75 7.93 -41.14 15.39
N LYS A 76 7.53 -39.86 15.51
CA LYS A 76 6.22 -39.37 15.03
C LYS A 76 6.36 -38.55 13.75
N LYS A 77 5.28 -38.48 12.98
CA LYS A 77 5.19 -37.62 11.79
C LYS A 77 5.22 -36.15 12.23
N THR A 78 5.93 -35.31 11.48
CA THR A 78 6.01 -33.87 11.73
C THR A 78 4.66 -33.22 11.45
N VAL A 79 4.19 -32.37 12.37
CA VAL A 79 2.90 -31.67 12.27
C VAL A 79 3.12 -30.17 12.47
N ILE A 80 2.46 -29.35 11.68
CA ILE A 80 2.30 -27.91 11.94
C ILE A 80 0.86 -27.67 12.38
N GLU A 81 0.70 -27.11 13.57
CA GLU A 81 -0.59 -26.60 14.02
C GLU A 81 -0.67 -25.10 13.71
N TYR A 82 -1.82 -24.60 13.25
CA TYR A 82 -2.03 -23.18 12.93
C TYR A 82 -3.37 -22.67 13.45
N ASN A 83 -3.42 -21.37 13.77
CA ASN A 83 -4.65 -20.72 14.20
C ASN A 83 -5.54 -20.36 13.00
N PRO A 84 -6.72 -20.98 12.84
CA PRO A 84 -7.59 -20.76 11.68
C PRO A 84 -8.31 -19.41 11.71
N PHE A 85 -8.32 -18.69 12.85
CA PHE A 85 -8.95 -17.38 12.97
C PHE A 85 -8.04 -16.22 12.55
N GLN A 86 -6.79 -16.51 12.17
CA GLN A 86 -5.88 -15.50 11.63
C GLN A 86 -6.26 -15.10 10.20
N LYS A 87 -5.84 -13.90 9.79
CA LYS A 87 -6.02 -13.45 8.39
C LYS A 87 -5.28 -14.42 7.44
N PRO A 88 -5.80 -14.69 6.22
CA PRO A 88 -5.17 -15.64 5.30
C PRO A 88 -3.68 -15.35 5.00
N THR A 89 -3.30 -14.07 4.86
CA THR A 89 -1.91 -13.65 4.67
C THR A 89 -1.02 -14.02 5.86
N ARG A 90 -1.57 -13.95 7.08
CA ARG A 90 -0.88 -14.32 8.32
C ARG A 90 -0.78 -15.83 8.47
N ILE A 91 -1.84 -16.58 8.21
CA ILE A 91 -1.80 -18.06 8.20
C ILE A 91 -0.70 -18.53 7.26
N ASN A 92 -0.70 -18.02 6.02
CA ASN A 92 0.29 -18.41 5.04
C ASN A 92 1.74 -18.09 5.47
N PHE A 93 1.95 -16.99 6.21
CA PHE A 93 3.28 -16.61 6.70
C PHE A 93 3.71 -17.48 7.87
N SER A 94 2.82 -17.68 8.84
CA SER A 94 3.08 -18.51 10.01
C SER A 94 3.39 -19.95 9.60
N VAL A 95 2.63 -20.54 8.66
CA VAL A 95 2.93 -21.89 8.16
C VAL A 95 4.27 -21.93 7.41
N ALA A 96 4.59 -20.93 6.57
CA ALA A 96 5.90 -20.85 5.91
C ALA A 96 7.06 -20.69 6.91
N HIS A 97 6.83 -20.00 8.02
CA HIS A 97 7.78 -19.86 9.13
C HIS A 97 8.03 -21.20 9.82
N GLU A 98 6.98 -21.96 10.12
CA GLU A 98 7.15 -23.32 10.68
C GLU A 98 7.85 -24.27 9.70
N ILE A 99 7.61 -24.14 8.38
CA ILE A 99 8.39 -24.86 7.37
C ILE A 99 9.87 -24.45 7.43
N ALA A 100 10.17 -23.16 7.60
CA ALA A 100 11.55 -22.68 7.68
C ALA A 100 12.30 -23.24 8.90
N HIS A 101 11.62 -23.57 10.01
CA HIS A 101 12.24 -24.27 11.14
C HIS A 101 12.79 -25.65 10.76
N THR A 102 12.21 -26.31 9.75
CA THR A 102 12.70 -27.61 9.25
C THR A 102 14.02 -27.52 8.49
N PHE A 103 14.48 -26.30 8.17
CA PHE A 103 15.80 -26.09 7.55
C PHE A 103 16.95 -26.29 8.51
N PHE A 104 16.70 -26.37 9.82
CA PHE A 104 17.72 -26.64 10.81
C PHE A 104 17.67 -28.13 11.16
N SER A 105 18.77 -28.87 11.04
CA SER A 105 18.80 -30.33 11.21
C SER A 105 18.37 -30.81 12.60
N ASP A 106 18.60 -30.00 13.63
CA ASP A 106 18.25 -30.20 15.03
C ASP A 106 16.79 -29.91 15.34
N PHE A 107 15.94 -29.62 14.34
CA PHE A 107 14.52 -29.33 14.57
C PHE A 107 13.75 -30.46 15.27
N LYS A 108 14.26 -31.69 15.22
CA LYS A 108 13.68 -32.87 15.87
C LYS A 108 14.20 -33.11 17.29
N ASP A 109 15.28 -32.43 17.67
CA ASP A 109 16.03 -32.72 18.90
C ASP A 109 15.47 -31.94 20.11
N GLU A 110 14.71 -30.85 19.90
CA GLU A 110 14.10 -30.01 20.95
C GLU A 110 12.66 -29.62 20.57
N MET A 111 11.73 -29.57 21.56
CA MET A 111 10.41 -28.96 21.35
C MET A 111 10.58 -27.44 21.23
N ARG A 112 10.52 -26.91 20.00
CA ARG A 112 10.66 -25.47 19.73
C ARG A 112 9.36 -24.72 20.02
N ASN A 113 9.15 -24.32 21.27
CA ASN A 113 8.05 -23.43 21.63
C ASN A 113 8.47 -21.96 21.45
N ARG A 114 7.88 -21.29 20.45
CA ARG A 114 8.03 -19.86 20.11
C ARG A 114 7.90 -18.87 21.29
N GLU A 115 7.33 -19.31 22.41
CA GLU A 115 6.90 -18.44 23.51
C GLU A 115 7.69 -18.61 24.82
N GLU A 116 8.57 -19.61 24.95
CA GLU A 116 9.24 -19.88 26.23
C GLU A 116 10.47 -18.97 26.47
N GLU A 117 11.32 -18.70 25.47
CA GLU A 117 12.53 -17.86 25.64
C GLU A 117 12.83 -16.89 24.46
N PRO A 118 12.13 -15.73 24.38
CA PRO A 118 12.19 -14.83 23.22
C PRO A 118 13.56 -14.15 22.98
N THR A 119 14.37 -13.99 24.02
CA THR A 119 15.68 -13.33 23.95
C THR A 119 16.77 -14.25 23.43
N GLU A 120 16.71 -15.55 23.74
CA GLU A 120 17.70 -16.54 23.33
C GLU A 120 17.47 -16.96 21.87
N ASN A 121 16.21 -17.15 21.47
CA ASN A 121 15.84 -17.64 20.14
C ASN A 121 15.88 -16.57 19.03
N LYS A 122 16.26 -15.32 19.35
CA LYS A 122 16.17 -14.19 18.40
C LYS A 122 16.88 -14.42 17.08
N GLU A 123 18.04 -15.09 17.10
CA GLU A 123 18.81 -15.40 15.89
C GLU A 123 18.12 -16.45 15.02
N LEU A 124 17.63 -17.54 15.63
CA LEU A 124 16.86 -18.59 14.97
C LEU A 124 15.58 -18.02 14.34
N GLU A 125 14.80 -17.26 15.11
CA GLU A 125 13.56 -16.61 14.66
C GLU A 125 13.80 -15.63 13.51
N GLN A 126 14.91 -14.87 13.56
CA GLN A 126 15.30 -13.96 12.48
C GLN A 126 15.51 -14.74 11.17
N LEU A 127 16.22 -15.86 11.23
CA LEU A 127 16.46 -16.72 10.07
C LEU A 127 15.17 -17.40 9.56
N CYS A 128 14.31 -17.89 10.45
CA CYS A 128 13.04 -18.50 10.04
C CYS A 128 12.12 -17.47 9.33
N ASN A 129 12.11 -16.22 9.77
CA ASN A 129 11.40 -15.13 9.08
C ASN A 129 11.97 -14.86 7.67
N ILE A 130 13.30 -14.96 7.49
CA ILE A 130 13.94 -14.85 6.18
C ILE A 130 13.51 -16.04 5.29
N GLY A 131 13.60 -17.27 5.80
CA GLY A 131 13.17 -18.47 5.07
C GLY A 131 11.70 -18.42 4.67
N ALA A 132 10.80 -18.03 5.58
CA ALA A 132 9.38 -17.82 5.30
C ALA A 132 9.15 -16.79 4.19
N SER A 133 9.91 -15.70 4.20
CA SER A 133 9.80 -14.63 3.18
C SER A 133 10.28 -15.11 1.81
N GLU A 134 11.33 -15.92 1.74
CA GLU A 134 11.80 -16.55 0.49
C GLU A 134 10.78 -17.54 -0.08
N ILE A 135 10.07 -18.28 0.78
CA ILE A 135 8.97 -19.18 0.39
C ILE A 135 7.78 -18.37 -0.16
N GLN A 136 7.36 -17.30 0.53
CA GLN A 136 6.21 -16.51 0.12
C GLN A 136 6.46 -15.63 -1.11
N LEU A 137 7.69 -15.15 -1.26
CA LEU A 137 8.13 -14.29 -2.36
C LEU A 137 9.29 -14.94 -3.14
N PRO A 138 9.04 -16.07 -3.86
CA PRO A 138 10.05 -16.82 -4.58
C PRO A 138 10.91 -15.95 -5.48
N TYR A 139 12.24 -16.01 -5.30
CA TYR A 139 13.18 -15.19 -6.09
C TYR A 139 12.96 -15.35 -7.60
N ALA A 140 12.78 -16.60 -8.07
CA ALA A 140 12.65 -16.93 -9.48
C ALA A 140 11.43 -16.29 -10.17
N ILE A 141 10.41 -15.90 -9.40
CA ILE A 141 9.13 -15.41 -9.93
C ILE A 141 8.92 -13.95 -9.54
N PHE A 142 9.15 -13.61 -8.26
CA PHE A 142 9.00 -12.26 -7.75
C PHE A 142 9.96 -11.27 -8.42
N SER A 143 11.19 -11.68 -8.76
CA SER A 143 12.15 -10.79 -9.44
C SER A 143 11.65 -10.35 -10.81
N ASN A 144 11.00 -11.25 -11.56
CA ASN A 144 10.42 -10.92 -12.86
C ASN A 144 9.24 -9.95 -12.71
N ASP A 145 8.33 -10.24 -11.77
CA ASP A 145 7.22 -9.35 -11.47
C ASP A 145 7.70 -7.96 -11.03
N ALA A 146 8.67 -7.88 -10.13
CA ALA A 146 9.23 -6.63 -9.65
C ALA A 146 9.89 -5.81 -10.77
N ASN A 147 10.67 -6.44 -11.65
CA ASN A 147 11.35 -5.75 -12.74
C ASN A 147 10.46 -5.49 -13.97
N SER A 148 9.25 -6.06 -14.03
CA SER A 148 8.22 -5.73 -15.02
C SER A 148 7.51 -4.39 -14.75
N ILE A 149 7.70 -3.81 -13.56
CA ILE A 149 7.11 -2.52 -13.18
C ILE A 149 7.88 -1.38 -13.85
N GLU A 150 7.18 -0.61 -14.69
CA GLU A 150 7.75 0.56 -15.39
C GLU A 150 8.10 1.70 -14.43
N GLU A 151 7.18 2.03 -13.50
CA GLU A 151 7.33 3.12 -12.54
C GLU A 151 7.23 2.61 -11.09
N ILE A 152 8.22 2.93 -10.26
CA ILE A 152 8.21 2.59 -8.85
C ILE A 152 7.22 3.51 -8.11
N THR A 153 6.06 2.95 -7.76
CA THR A 153 4.99 3.66 -7.06
C THR A 153 4.41 2.81 -5.93
N ILE A 154 3.79 3.45 -4.93
CA ILE A 154 3.17 2.71 -3.82
C ILE A 154 2.04 1.79 -4.28
N GLU A 155 1.29 2.21 -5.30
CA GLU A 155 0.20 1.45 -5.91
C GLU A 155 0.70 0.12 -6.47
N ASN A 156 1.84 0.13 -7.17
CA ASN A 156 2.45 -1.06 -7.74
C ASN A 156 2.94 -2.03 -6.65
N LEU A 157 3.48 -1.52 -5.54
CA LEU A 157 3.86 -2.37 -4.41
C LEU A 157 2.65 -2.95 -3.67
N ILE A 158 1.56 -2.20 -3.53
CA ILE A 158 0.30 -2.72 -2.98
C ILE A 158 -0.27 -3.81 -3.91
N ALA A 159 -0.18 -3.62 -5.23
CA ALA A 159 -0.61 -4.61 -6.20
C ALA A 159 0.21 -5.91 -6.06
N LEU A 160 1.54 -5.81 -5.92
CA LEU A 160 2.40 -6.96 -5.62
C LEU A 160 2.01 -7.64 -4.29
N ALA A 161 1.83 -6.88 -3.22
CA ALA A 161 1.43 -7.43 -1.93
C ALA A 161 0.09 -8.18 -2.00
N THR A 162 -0.85 -7.64 -2.78
CA THR A 162 -2.15 -8.28 -3.03
C THR A 162 -1.98 -9.57 -3.85
N LYS A 163 -1.22 -9.52 -4.95
CA LYS A 163 -0.93 -10.66 -5.83
C LYS A 163 -0.32 -11.83 -5.06
N TYR A 164 0.68 -11.54 -4.23
CA TYR A 164 1.40 -12.55 -3.44
C TYR A 164 0.72 -12.90 -2.10
N LYS A 165 -0.34 -12.19 -1.72
CA LYS A 165 -0.96 -12.28 -0.38
C LYS A 165 0.07 -12.16 0.75
N ALA A 166 1.03 -11.25 0.57
CA ALA A 166 2.12 -11.00 1.50
C ALA A 166 1.95 -9.64 2.22
N SER A 167 2.72 -9.42 3.28
CA SER A 167 2.73 -8.12 3.96
C SER A 167 3.44 -7.06 3.11
N LEU A 168 3.02 -5.79 3.21
CA LEU A 168 3.70 -4.68 2.54
C LEU A 168 5.18 -4.59 2.96
N GLU A 169 5.47 -4.83 4.23
CA GLU A 169 6.84 -4.84 4.77
C GLU A 169 7.73 -5.88 4.06
N SER A 170 7.26 -7.13 3.96
CA SER A 170 7.98 -8.20 3.25
C SER A 170 8.18 -7.87 1.77
N VAL A 171 7.14 -7.32 1.12
CA VAL A 171 7.18 -6.93 -0.29
C VAL A 171 8.15 -5.79 -0.52
N PHE A 172 8.21 -4.78 0.36
CA PHE A 172 9.14 -3.66 0.24
C PHE A 172 10.59 -4.13 0.34
N ILE A 173 10.92 -4.95 1.34
CA ILE A 173 12.25 -5.52 1.49
C ILE A 173 12.62 -6.29 0.24
N ARG A 174 11.73 -7.20 -0.18
CA ARG A 174 12.01 -8.10 -1.29
C ARG A 174 12.11 -7.36 -2.62
N PHE A 175 11.29 -6.35 -2.83
CA PHE A 175 11.32 -5.51 -4.01
C PHE A 175 12.67 -4.81 -4.15
N VAL A 176 13.13 -4.14 -3.09
CA VAL A 176 14.42 -3.44 -3.09
C VAL A 176 15.60 -4.41 -3.26
N GLU A 177 15.47 -5.67 -2.81
CA GLU A 177 16.51 -6.70 -3.02
C GLU A 177 16.71 -7.11 -4.49
N VAL A 178 15.65 -7.07 -5.30
CA VAL A 178 15.65 -7.69 -6.65
C VAL A 178 15.51 -6.69 -7.79
N ILE A 179 15.07 -5.46 -7.51
CA ILE A 179 14.85 -4.43 -8.50
C ILE A 179 16.19 -3.88 -9.03
N ASN A 180 16.29 -3.71 -10.34
CA ASN A 180 17.48 -3.16 -10.99
C ASN A 180 17.57 -1.63 -10.88
N GLN A 181 16.43 -0.96 -10.70
CA GLN A 181 16.34 0.49 -10.57
C GLN A 181 16.82 0.98 -9.19
N PRO A 182 17.40 2.20 -9.10
CA PRO A 182 17.90 2.76 -7.85
C PRO A 182 16.74 3.13 -6.91
N CYS A 183 16.58 2.37 -5.84
CA CYS A 183 15.58 2.67 -4.81
C CYS A 183 16.00 2.14 -3.44
N ALA A 184 15.35 2.61 -2.40
CA ALA A 184 15.55 2.14 -1.05
C ALA A 184 14.23 2.06 -0.29
N THR A 185 14.19 1.24 0.75
CA THR A 185 13.09 1.19 1.69
C THR A 185 13.57 1.44 3.11
N MET A 186 12.73 2.10 3.91
CA MET A 186 12.90 2.25 5.35
C MET A 186 11.62 1.80 6.01
N ILE A 187 11.75 0.94 7.01
CA ILE A 187 10.63 0.61 7.89
C ILE A 187 10.85 1.32 9.20
N CYS A 188 9.85 2.10 9.58
CA CYS A 188 9.94 3.03 10.69
C CYS A 188 8.79 2.83 11.67
N THR A 189 9.07 3.14 12.93
CA THR A 189 8.09 3.12 14.03
C THR A 189 7.91 4.53 14.59
N PHE A 190 6.67 4.87 14.94
CA PHE A 190 6.37 6.09 15.68
C PHE A 190 6.78 5.90 17.15
N LYS A 191 7.75 6.68 17.62
CA LYS A 191 8.15 6.76 19.03
C LYS A 191 7.78 8.11 19.59
N GLY A 192 6.61 8.15 20.26
CA GLY A 192 6.00 9.39 20.70
C GLY A 192 5.64 10.26 19.49
N ASN A 193 6.23 11.45 19.39
CA ASN A 193 6.00 12.32 18.25
C ASN A 193 7.02 12.13 17.11
N LYS A 194 8.01 11.23 17.21
CA LYS A 194 9.09 11.05 16.20
C LYS A 194 8.89 9.77 15.40
N ILE A 195 9.25 9.78 14.12
CA ILE A 195 9.38 8.56 13.32
C ILE A 195 10.86 8.18 13.26
N VAL A 196 11.19 6.97 13.73
CA VAL A 196 12.56 6.44 13.74
C VAL A 196 12.68 5.21 12.86
N ILE A 197 13.83 5.03 12.22
CA ILE A 197 14.11 3.87 11.38
C ILE A 197 14.37 2.64 12.28
N ASP A 198 13.59 1.58 12.08
CA ASP A 198 13.87 0.27 12.68
C ASP A 198 14.92 -0.47 11.86
N TYR A 199 14.75 -0.45 10.53
CA TYR A 199 15.74 -0.91 9.57
C TYR A 199 15.51 -0.26 8.20
N SER A 200 16.56 -0.26 7.38
CA SER A 200 16.54 0.24 6.02
C SER A 200 17.32 -0.69 5.09
N LYS A 201 17.03 -0.59 3.80
CA LYS A 201 17.72 -1.33 2.75
C LYS A 201 17.72 -0.53 1.45
N GLY A 202 18.86 -0.48 0.77
CA GLY A 202 18.99 0.04 -0.59
C GLY A 202 19.05 -1.09 -1.61
N SER A 203 18.62 -0.81 -2.84
CA SER A 203 18.83 -1.70 -3.98
C SER A 203 20.30 -1.70 -4.36
N ARG A 204 20.71 -2.65 -5.21
CA ARG A 204 22.11 -2.74 -5.65
C ARG A 204 22.61 -1.48 -6.34
N SER A 205 21.72 -0.74 -6.99
CA SER A 205 21.99 0.50 -7.71
C SER A 205 21.69 1.75 -6.89
N PHE A 206 21.39 1.62 -5.59
CA PHE A 206 21.12 2.76 -4.71
C PHE A 206 22.41 3.25 -4.04
N ASP A 207 22.81 4.48 -4.36
CA ASP A 207 24.14 5.01 -3.97
C ASP A 207 24.19 5.65 -2.57
N GLU A 208 23.05 6.07 -2.01
CA GLU A 208 23.05 6.82 -0.74
C GLU A 208 23.16 5.89 0.47
N ILE A 209 23.83 6.36 1.53
CA ILE A 209 23.96 5.63 2.78
C ILE A 209 22.89 6.14 3.77
N ILE A 210 21.88 5.31 4.06
CA ILE A 210 20.82 5.67 5.01
C ILE A 210 21.34 5.54 6.45
N PRO A 211 21.43 6.63 7.23
CA PRO A 211 21.93 6.56 8.60
C PRO A 211 20.94 5.83 9.53
N LYS A 212 21.44 4.89 10.34
CA LYS A 212 20.58 4.09 11.26
C LYS A 212 19.81 4.93 12.28
N ASN A 213 20.38 6.04 12.73
CA ASN A 213 19.79 6.92 13.74
C ASN A 213 19.06 8.12 13.13
N PHE A 214 18.83 8.12 11.81
CA PHE A 214 18.10 9.18 11.15
C PHE A 214 16.64 9.21 11.67
N VAL A 215 16.18 10.40 12.04
CA VAL A 215 14.81 10.65 12.45
C VAL A 215 14.13 11.38 11.31
N ILE A 216 12.97 10.88 10.87
CA ILE A 216 12.27 11.51 9.75
C ILE A 216 11.87 12.95 10.15
N PRO A 217 12.21 13.97 9.33
CA PRO A 217 11.90 15.37 9.59
C PRO A 217 10.41 15.60 9.85
N LYS A 218 10.09 16.50 10.79
CA LYS A 218 8.71 16.70 11.28
C LYS A 218 7.72 17.20 10.23
N ASP A 219 8.24 17.86 9.21
CA ASP A 219 7.52 18.37 8.05
C ASP A 219 7.32 17.32 6.95
N SER A 220 7.93 16.13 7.07
CA SER A 220 7.70 15.01 6.16
C SER A 220 6.26 14.53 6.22
N LYS A 221 5.71 14.20 5.05
CA LYS A 221 4.40 13.58 4.94
C LYS A 221 4.32 12.14 5.47
N ALA A 222 5.44 11.52 5.84
CA ALA A 222 5.43 10.24 6.53
C ALA A 222 4.59 10.29 7.83
N TYR A 223 4.49 11.46 8.47
CA TYR A 223 3.65 11.67 9.65
C TYR A 223 2.15 11.57 9.37
N GLU A 224 1.73 11.66 8.12
CA GLU A 224 0.34 11.43 7.70
C GLU A 224 -0.01 9.93 7.62
N CYS A 225 0.98 9.03 7.71
CA CYS A 225 0.82 7.59 7.50
C CYS A 225 0.77 6.78 8.81
N SER A 226 0.13 7.31 9.85
CA SER A 226 0.03 6.65 11.17
C SER A 226 -1.02 5.54 11.24
N VAL A 227 -1.89 5.40 10.23
CA VAL A 227 -2.93 4.37 10.17
C VAL A 227 -2.61 3.38 9.06
N PRO A 228 -2.71 2.06 9.30
CA PRO A 228 -2.48 1.06 8.26
C PRO A 228 -3.28 1.33 6.98
N GLY A 229 -2.57 1.37 5.85
CA GLY A 229 -3.11 1.65 4.53
C GLY A 229 -3.26 3.13 4.18
N TRP A 230 -2.99 4.08 5.08
CA TRP A 230 -2.90 5.49 4.70
C TRP A 230 -1.59 5.76 3.98
N SER A 231 -1.66 6.36 2.79
CA SER A 231 -0.47 6.77 2.04
C SER A 231 -0.27 8.28 1.98
N ALA A 232 0.97 8.66 1.69
CA ALA A 232 1.35 10.01 1.31
C ALA A 232 2.55 9.97 0.36
N ARG A 233 2.66 10.99 -0.52
CA ARG A 233 3.79 11.18 -1.42
C ARG A 233 4.41 12.57 -1.29
N GLU A 234 5.74 12.61 -1.35
CA GLU A 234 6.52 13.85 -1.30
C GLU A 234 7.84 13.71 -2.05
N THR A 235 8.43 14.85 -2.44
CA THR A 235 9.80 14.91 -2.94
C THR A 235 10.66 15.54 -1.85
N VAL A 236 11.71 14.86 -1.41
CA VAL A 236 12.54 15.26 -0.27
C VAL A 236 13.98 15.48 -0.66
N HIS A 237 14.67 16.28 0.14
CA HIS A 237 16.12 16.40 0.18
C HIS A 237 16.55 16.44 1.64
N TRP A 238 16.61 15.26 2.26
CA TRP A 238 17.10 15.10 3.63
C TRP A 238 18.62 15.24 3.68
N ASP A 239 19.16 15.61 4.84
CA ASP A 239 20.58 15.97 5.03
C ASP A 239 21.60 14.94 4.51
N PHE A 240 21.23 13.65 4.47
CA PHE A 240 22.12 12.58 3.99
C PHE A 240 22.01 12.30 2.48
N LEU A 241 21.07 12.94 1.77
CA LEU A 241 20.82 12.72 0.35
C LEU A 241 21.59 13.75 -0.47
N ASN A 242 22.32 13.30 -1.49
CA ASN A 242 23.07 14.20 -2.37
C ASN A 242 22.19 14.89 -3.44
N LYS A 243 20.93 14.45 -3.58
CA LYS A 243 19.95 14.96 -4.55
C LYS A 243 18.53 14.83 -4.03
N LYS A 244 17.55 15.29 -4.81
CA LYS A 244 16.13 15.11 -4.50
C LYS A 244 15.69 13.67 -4.81
N TYR A 245 14.85 13.13 -3.94
CA TYR A 245 14.24 11.82 -4.07
C TYR A 245 12.73 11.90 -3.93
N ASP A 246 12.02 11.08 -4.70
CA ASP A 246 10.60 10.86 -4.46
C ASP A 246 10.43 9.80 -3.39
N VAL A 247 9.56 10.11 -2.44
CA VAL A 247 9.30 9.30 -1.27
C VAL A 247 7.81 8.98 -1.22
N TYR A 248 7.53 7.68 -1.15
CA TYR A 248 6.20 7.13 -0.96
C TYR A 248 6.10 6.52 0.43
N CYS A 249 5.17 7.03 1.23
CA CYS A 249 4.92 6.57 2.59
C CYS A 249 3.61 5.79 2.63
N ILE A 250 3.58 4.71 3.42
CA ILE A 250 2.34 3.99 3.72
C ILE A 250 2.34 3.50 5.17
N GLY A 251 1.22 3.70 5.87
CA GLY A 251 1.02 3.11 7.18
C GLY A 251 0.96 1.60 7.04
N ILE A 252 1.73 0.87 7.85
CA ILE A 252 1.75 -0.60 7.88
C ILE A 252 1.23 -1.10 9.23
N SER A 253 0.86 -2.37 9.29
CA SER A 253 0.35 -2.97 10.52
C SER A 253 1.40 -2.88 11.65
N PRO A 254 0.97 -2.58 12.90
CA PRO A 254 1.85 -2.63 14.05
C PRO A 254 2.38 -4.05 14.28
N LEU A 255 3.49 -4.16 15.01
CA LEU A 255 3.97 -5.47 15.47
C LEU A 255 3.04 -5.96 16.57
N ARG A 256 2.78 -7.28 16.68
CA ARG A 256 1.79 -7.80 17.64
C ARG A 256 2.06 -7.44 19.10
N ARG A 257 3.33 -7.35 19.49
CA ARG A 257 3.75 -7.02 20.86
C ARG A 257 3.92 -5.52 21.07
N ASP A 258 3.83 -4.72 20.01
CA ASP A 258 4.07 -3.29 20.02
C ASP A 258 2.98 -2.57 19.23
N ASN A 259 2.01 -1.97 19.94
CA ASN A 259 0.88 -1.26 19.33
C ASN A 259 1.27 0.12 18.77
N GLN A 260 2.57 0.42 18.67
CA GLN A 260 3.03 1.65 18.05
C GLN A 260 2.71 1.65 16.54
N PRO A 261 2.18 2.76 16.01
CA PRO A 261 2.05 2.95 14.57
C PRO A 261 3.37 2.74 13.84
N ARG A 262 3.29 2.21 12.62
CA ARG A 262 4.45 1.95 11.77
C ARG A 262 4.21 2.48 10.37
N VAL A 263 5.27 2.95 9.72
CA VAL A 263 5.24 3.44 8.34
C VAL A 263 6.33 2.74 7.54
N GLY A 264 5.93 2.22 6.38
CA GLY A 264 6.86 1.81 5.34
C GLY A 264 7.12 2.98 4.41
N ILE A 265 8.39 3.26 4.15
CA ILE A 265 8.82 4.32 3.25
C ILE A 265 9.58 3.68 2.09
N LEU A 266 9.22 4.04 0.87
CA LEU A 266 9.92 3.68 -0.36
C LEU A 266 10.46 4.96 -1.00
N MET A 267 11.74 4.98 -1.27
CA MET A 267 12.46 6.12 -1.81
C MET A 267 13.04 5.75 -3.17
N THR A 268 12.83 6.59 -4.17
CA THR A 268 13.33 6.38 -5.54
C THR A 268 13.82 7.68 -6.14
N HIS A 269 14.76 7.57 -7.08
CA HIS A 269 15.21 8.73 -7.84
C HIS A 269 14.46 8.81 -9.17
N LYS A 270 14.00 10.01 -9.53
CA LYS A 270 13.45 10.27 -10.86
C LYS A 270 14.56 10.23 -11.91
N LEU A 271 14.71 9.10 -12.60
CA LEU A 271 15.61 8.99 -13.75
C LEU A 271 15.12 9.85 -14.94
N HIS A 272 13.81 10.07 -15.07
CA HIS A 272 13.23 10.88 -16.14
C HIS A 272 11.97 11.63 -15.68
N SER A 273 12.11 12.87 -15.20
CA SER A 273 11.00 13.82 -15.32
C SER A 273 11.49 15.24 -15.52
N THR A 274 11.20 15.78 -16.69
CA THR A 274 11.09 17.22 -16.91
C THR A 274 10.08 17.82 -15.91
N ALA A 275 10.27 19.09 -15.54
CA ALA A 275 9.53 19.84 -14.52
C ALA A 275 7.99 19.93 -14.69
N LEU A 276 7.41 19.25 -15.68
CA LEU A 276 5.97 19.13 -15.90
C LEU A 276 5.25 18.19 -14.91
N GLN A 277 5.99 17.44 -14.07
CA GLN A 277 5.38 16.46 -13.16
C GLN A 277 4.88 17.01 -11.81
N ASP A 278 5.14 18.27 -11.47
CA ASP A 278 4.62 18.86 -10.22
C ASP A 278 3.11 19.21 -10.33
N LYS A 279 2.59 19.35 -11.56
CA LYS A 279 1.16 19.55 -11.84
C LYS A 279 0.45 18.21 -12.03
N LYS A 280 0.34 17.41 -10.97
CA LYS A 280 -0.41 16.14 -10.99
C LYS A 280 -1.45 16.08 -9.88
N ILE A 281 -2.55 15.39 -10.18
CA ILE A 281 -3.49 14.91 -9.18
C ILE A 281 -2.78 13.88 -8.31
N LYS A 282 -2.78 14.09 -6.99
CA LYS A 282 -2.18 13.17 -6.01
C LYS A 282 -3.24 12.16 -5.58
N ILE A 283 -3.06 10.88 -5.90
CA ILE A 283 -3.95 9.82 -5.43
C ILE A 283 -3.43 9.35 -4.08
N GLU A 284 -4.24 9.32 -3.04
CA GLU A 284 -3.80 8.86 -1.72
C GLU A 284 -4.75 7.80 -1.18
N PHE A 285 -4.20 6.75 -0.58
CA PHE A 285 -5.01 5.81 0.14
C PHE A 285 -5.45 6.42 1.47
N GLY A 286 -6.75 6.42 1.75
CA GLY A 286 -7.29 7.02 2.97
C GLY A 286 -8.76 7.41 2.90
N ASP A 287 -9.18 8.20 3.88
CA ASP A 287 -10.55 8.68 4.03
C ASP A 287 -10.60 10.19 3.76
N ALA A 288 -11.24 10.60 2.67
CA ALA A 288 -11.40 12.02 2.31
C ALA A 288 -12.17 12.84 3.35
N THR A 289 -12.91 12.21 4.27
CA THR A 289 -13.56 12.92 5.38
C THR A 289 -12.58 13.30 6.50
N LYS A 290 -11.34 12.80 6.42
CA LYS A 290 -10.23 13.09 7.33
C LYS A 290 -9.03 13.54 6.49
N PRO A 291 -9.11 14.72 5.83
CA PRO A 291 -8.03 15.20 4.99
C PRO A 291 -6.77 15.38 5.82
N ARG A 292 -5.62 15.05 5.21
CA ARG A 292 -4.30 15.07 5.84
C ARG A 292 -3.42 16.12 5.20
N GLY A 293 -2.39 16.56 5.92
CA GLY A 293 -1.48 17.61 5.50
C GLY A 293 -1.68 18.92 6.26
N ASN A 294 -0.72 19.81 6.06
CA ASN A 294 -0.64 21.10 6.72
C ASN A 294 -1.46 22.17 5.98
N GLY A 295 -1.70 23.31 6.65
CA GLY A 295 -2.43 24.44 6.06
C GLY A 295 -3.94 24.24 6.00
N ILE A 296 -4.62 25.16 5.32
CA ILE A 296 -6.07 25.15 5.15
C ILE A 296 -6.45 24.06 4.15
N LYS A 297 -7.45 23.25 4.50
CA LYS A 297 -7.92 22.12 3.70
C LYS A 297 -9.38 22.34 3.30
N VAL A 298 -9.70 22.10 2.05
CA VAL A 298 -11.07 22.17 1.52
C VAL A 298 -11.50 20.79 1.05
N ILE A 299 -12.51 20.20 1.70
CA ILE A 299 -13.13 18.94 1.27
C ILE A 299 -14.15 19.25 0.18
N ALA A 300 -13.94 18.76 -1.04
CA ALA A 300 -14.89 18.94 -2.14
C ALA A 300 -15.98 17.86 -2.11
N GLN A 301 -17.24 18.28 -2.20
CA GLN A 301 -18.41 17.40 -2.17
C GLN A 301 -19.37 17.75 -3.31
N VAL A 302 -19.74 16.76 -4.13
CA VAL A 302 -20.87 16.89 -5.06
C VAL A 302 -22.17 16.60 -4.31
N VAL A 303 -23.12 17.51 -4.42
CA VAL A 303 -24.50 17.38 -3.89
C VAL A 303 -25.51 17.39 -5.02
N ASN A 304 -26.72 16.94 -4.71
CA ASN A 304 -27.80 16.79 -5.68
C ASN A 304 -28.99 17.71 -5.40
N THR A 305 -29.83 17.91 -6.40
CA THR A 305 -31.00 18.82 -6.33
C THR A 305 -32.07 18.43 -5.30
N SER A 306 -32.01 17.24 -4.68
CA SER A 306 -32.91 16.87 -3.57
C SER A 306 -32.43 17.36 -2.19
N GLY A 307 -31.17 17.82 -2.08
CA GLY A 307 -30.59 18.25 -0.80
C GLY A 307 -30.25 17.10 0.17
N GLY A 308 -30.39 15.83 -0.25
CA GLY A 308 -30.15 14.68 0.62
C GLY A 308 -28.68 14.24 0.73
N LEU A 309 -28.26 13.86 1.95
CA LEU A 309 -26.93 13.28 2.29
C LEU A 309 -27.00 11.84 2.82
N GLY A 310 -28.10 11.12 2.55
CA GLY A 310 -28.38 9.83 3.20
C GLY A 310 -27.47 8.65 2.80
N LEU A 311 -26.60 8.81 1.80
CA LEU A 311 -25.80 7.71 1.23
C LEU A 311 -24.35 8.13 0.91
N GLY A 312 -23.48 7.13 0.78
CA GLY A 312 -22.11 7.27 0.28
C GLY A 312 -21.23 8.25 1.07
N PHE A 313 -20.46 9.04 0.35
CA PHE A 313 -19.54 10.02 0.92
C PHE A 313 -20.27 11.09 1.75
N GLY A 314 -21.42 11.59 1.27
CA GLY A 314 -22.20 12.61 1.97
C GLY A 314 -22.70 12.14 3.34
N LYS A 315 -23.07 10.86 3.47
CA LYS A 315 -23.44 10.26 4.77
C LYS A 315 -22.25 10.23 5.73
N SER A 316 -21.09 9.80 5.24
CA SER A 316 -19.88 9.70 6.06
C SER A 316 -19.41 11.09 6.50
N LEU A 317 -19.45 12.06 5.58
CA LEU A 317 -19.06 13.45 5.83
C LEU A 317 -19.99 14.12 6.86
N SER A 318 -21.32 13.97 6.71
CA SER A 318 -22.29 14.53 7.66
C SER A 318 -22.28 13.86 9.04
N LYS A 319 -21.83 12.60 9.12
CA LYS A 319 -21.58 11.93 10.40
C LYS A 319 -20.39 12.55 11.14
N ASN A 320 -19.33 12.92 10.42
CA ASN A 320 -18.15 13.54 11.01
C ASN A 320 -18.36 15.04 11.29
N PHE A 321 -19.15 15.72 10.45
CA PHE A 321 -19.39 17.16 10.50
C PHE A 321 -20.88 17.47 10.38
N PRO A 322 -21.65 17.50 11.50
CA PRO A 322 -23.09 17.76 11.47
C PRO A 322 -23.48 19.07 10.79
N ASP A 323 -22.65 20.11 10.88
CA ASP A 323 -22.87 21.43 10.29
C ASP A 323 -22.99 21.41 8.76
N VAL A 324 -22.37 20.41 8.10
CA VAL A 324 -22.46 20.18 6.66
C VAL A 324 -23.90 19.87 6.26
N LYS A 325 -24.64 19.12 7.10
CA LYS A 325 -26.03 18.78 6.85
C LYS A 325 -26.95 19.98 7.09
N SER A 326 -26.75 20.69 8.20
CA SER A 326 -27.53 21.89 8.54
C SER A 326 -27.39 22.99 7.48
N SER A 327 -26.15 23.25 7.03
CA SER A 327 -25.86 24.24 5.98
C SER A 327 -26.48 23.85 4.63
N LEU A 328 -26.48 22.56 4.28
CA LEU A 328 -27.13 22.11 3.05
C LEU A 328 -28.66 22.25 3.12
N GLN A 329 -29.27 21.98 4.27
CA GLN A 329 -30.70 22.15 4.48
C GLN A 329 -31.10 23.62 4.33
N GLN A 330 -30.39 24.53 5.00
CA GLN A 330 -30.63 25.97 4.88
C GLN A 330 -30.44 26.47 3.44
N TRP A 331 -29.38 26.03 2.77
CA TRP A 331 -29.16 26.37 1.36
C TRP A 331 -30.29 25.83 0.47
N HIS A 332 -30.78 24.62 0.73
CA HIS A 332 -31.87 24.01 -0.03
C HIS A 332 -33.22 24.74 0.12
N GLU A 333 -33.46 25.40 1.26
CA GLU A 333 -34.64 26.22 1.50
C GLU A 333 -34.62 27.51 0.65
N ASP A 334 -33.43 28.06 0.36
CA ASP A 334 -33.25 29.18 -0.57
C ASP A 334 -33.28 28.71 -2.03
N LYS A 335 -34.49 28.52 -2.58
CA LYS A 335 -34.69 28.08 -3.97
C LYS A 335 -34.08 29.02 -5.02
N LYS A 336 -33.84 30.29 -4.68
CA LYS A 336 -33.18 31.23 -5.61
C LYS A 336 -31.69 30.94 -5.73
N ARG A 337 -31.02 30.58 -4.63
CA ARG A 337 -29.59 30.24 -4.62
C ARG A 337 -29.29 28.75 -4.80
N PHE A 338 -30.27 27.87 -4.61
CA PHE A 338 -30.11 26.42 -4.77
C PHE A 338 -30.37 25.95 -6.20
N GLN A 339 -29.50 26.35 -7.12
CA GLN A 339 -29.61 26.00 -8.54
C GLN A 339 -28.38 25.24 -9.04
N LEU A 340 -28.55 24.36 -10.03
CA LEU A 340 -27.42 23.61 -10.61
C LEU A 340 -26.29 24.55 -11.04
N GLY A 341 -25.05 24.17 -10.72
CA GLY A 341 -23.85 25.00 -10.93
C GLY A 341 -23.54 25.95 -9.79
N SER A 342 -24.45 26.10 -8.81
CA SER A 342 -24.18 26.85 -7.59
C SER A 342 -23.34 26.04 -6.62
N SER A 343 -22.60 26.74 -5.77
CA SER A 343 -21.76 26.13 -4.74
C SER A 343 -21.84 26.91 -3.43
N GLN A 344 -21.46 26.26 -2.33
CA GLN A 344 -21.28 26.92 -1.04
C GLN A 344 -20.03 26.41 -0.31
N LEU A 345 -19.40 27.31 0.44
CA LEU A 345 -18.24 27.02 1.29
C LEU A 345 -18.70 27.05 2.75
N VAL A 346 -18.55 25.93 3.45
CA VAL A 346 -18.92 25.76 4.86
C VAL A 346 -17.65 25.66 5.69
N LYS A 347 -17.46 26.57 6.66
CA LYS A 347 -16.34 26.51 7.61
C LYS A 347 -16.63 25.46 8.68
N ILE A 348 -15.71 24.51 8.87
CA ILE A 348 -15.82 23.44 9.87
C ILE A 348 -14.93 23.71 11.09
N SER A 349 -13.70 24.14 10.84
CA SER A 349 -12.74 24.58 11.86
C SER A 349 -11.92 25.76 11.31
N GLU A 350 -10.88 26.18 12.04
CA GLU A 350 -9.95 27.21 11.57
C GLU A 350 -9.19 26.80 10.29
N ASP A 351 -8.89 25.51 10.14
CA ASP A 351 -8.06 24.95 9.07
C ASP A 351 -8.81 23.99 8.13
N LEU A 352 -10.13 23.83 8.30
CA LEU A 352 -10.95 22.90 7.52
C LEU A 352 -12.25 23.52 7.04
N TYR A 353 -12.51 23.35 5.74
CA TYR A 353 -13.73 23.76 5.08
C TYR A 353 -14.31 22.62 4.25
N VAL A 354 -15.61 22.67 3.99
CA VAL A 354 -16.32 21.79 3.05
C VAL A 354 -16.90 22.65 1.93
N PHE A 355 -16.58 22.31 0.69
CA PHE A 355 -17.10 22.97 -0.50
C PHE A 355 -18.14 22.09 -1.19
N GLN A 356 -19.40 22.49 -1.11
CA GLN A 356 -20.52 21.74 -1.68
C GLN A 356 -20.84 22.28 -3.07
N MET A 357 -20.93 21.37 -4.03
CA MET A 357 -21.10 21.66 -5.45
C MET A 357 -22.40 21.04 -5.94
N LEU A 358 -23.38 21.86 -6.30
CA LEU A 358 -24.67 21.38 -6.81
C LEU A 358 -24.56 21.03 -8.29
N ALA A 359 -23.97 19.88 -8.58
CA ALA A 359 -23.68 19.42 -9.94
C ALA A 359 -24.44 18.15 -10.36
N GLN A 360 -25.28 17.60 -9.46
CA GLN A 360 -26.05 16.39 -9.71
C GLN A 360 -27.56 16.70 -9.79
N LYS A 361 -28.18 16.40 -10.94
CA LYS A 361 -29.62 16.55 -11.16
C LYS A 361 -30.35 15.28 -10.73
N GLY A 362 -31.05 15.34 -9.59
CA GLY A 362 -31.74 14.19 -9.02
C GLY A 362 -30.80 13.08 -8.51
N LEU A 363 -31.36 11.91 -8.22
CA LEU A 363 -30.61 10.76 -7.69
C LEU A 363 -30.33 9.67 -8.74
N PHE A 364 -31.22 9.52 -9.71
CA PHE A 364 -31.21 8.43 -10.68
C PHE A 364 -31.18 8.97 -12.10
N GLU A 365 -30.71 8.12 -13.00
CA GLU A 365 -30.73 8.38 -14.44
C GLU A 365 -32.15 8.70 -14.91
N LYS A 366 -32.27 9.64 -15.85
CA LYS A 366 -33.54 9.99 -16.45
C LYS A 366 -33.36 10.19 -17.94
N ASN A 367 -34.17 9.50 -18.75
CA ASN A 367 -34.15 9.60 -20.21
C ASN A 367 -32.77 9.32 -20.83
N GLY A 368 -32.02 8.34 -20.32
CA GLY A 368 -30.67 8.03 -20.82
C GLY A 368 -29.57 8.99 -20.35
N GLU A 369 -29.91 10.02 -19.56
CA GLU A 369 -28.93 10.98 -19.05
C GLU A 369 -28.51 10.64 -17.61
N ILE A 370 -27.20 10.56 -17.40
CA ILE A 370 -26.63 10.41 -16.06
C ILE A 370 -27.00 11.58 -15.13
N PRO A 371 -27.10 11.34 -13.80
CA PRO A 371 -27.39 12.41 -12.84
C PRO A 371 -26.34 13.52 -12.80
N LEU A 372 -25.05 13.18 -12.92
CA LEU A 372 -23.98 14.18 -12.94
C LEU A 372 -24.09 15.05 -14.19
N LYS A 373 -23.92 16.37 -14.04
CA LYS A 373 -23.86 17.30 -15.16
C LYS A 373 -22.48 17.96 -15.23
N TYR A 374 -21.66 17.53 -16.19
CA TYR A 374 -20.26 17.96 -16.31
C TYR A 374 -20.09 19.48 -16.43
N SER A 375 -20.96 20.16 -17.18
CA SER A 375 -20.91 21.62 -17.30
C SER A 375 -21.07 22.31 -15.95
N TYR A 376 -22.03 21.87 -15.13
CA TYR A 376 -22.22 22.40 -13.78
C TYR A 376 -21.12 21.98 -12.81
N LEU A 377 -20.58 20.77 -12.94
CA LEU A 377 -19.40 20.35 -12.18
C LEU A 377 -18.21 21.27 -12.46
N ARG A 378 -17.94 21.55 -13.74
CA ARG A 378 -16.89 22.48 -14.18
C ARG A 378 -17.09 23.87 -13.58
N THR A 379 -18.30 24.44 -13.66
CA THR A 379 -18.61 25.74 -13.04
C THR A 379 -18.35 25.75 -11.54
N CYS A 380 -18.71 24.68 -10.84
CA CYS A 380 -18.46 24.55 -9.42
C CYS A 380 -16.95 24.41 -9.11
N LEU A 381 -16.19 23.67 -9.94
CA LEU A 381 -14.74 23.52 -9.77
C LEU A 381 -14.00 24.85 -10.00
N ILE A 382 -14.45 25.68 -10.95
CA ILE A 382 -13.95 27.06 -11.11
C ILE A 382 -14.23 27.87 -9.83
N SER A 383 -15.42 27.73 -9.25
CA SER A 383 -15.75 28.42 -7.99
C SER A 383 -14.90 27.91 -6.82
N LEU A 384 -14.61 26.61 -6.78
CA LEU A 384 -13.72 25.98 -5.80
C LEU A 384 -12.29 26.51 -5.94
N GLN A 385 -11.75 26.61 -7.15
CA GLN A 385 -10.43 27.17 -7.42
C GLN A 385 -10.32 28.59 -6.84
N ASN A 386 -11.29 29.46 -7.13
CA ASN A 386 -11.32 30.83 -6.60
C ASN A 386 -11.37 30.87 -5.06
N ALA A 387 -12.08 29.92 -4.42
CA ALA A 387 -12.12 29.81 -2.97
C ALA A 387 -10.77 29.35 -2.40
N CYS A 388 -10.14 28.37 -3.04
CA CYS A 388 -8.84 27.84 -2.65
C CYS A 388 -7.71 28.85 -2.83
N GLU A 389 -7.71 29.67 -3.88
CA GLU A 389 -6.72 30.74 -4.06
C GLU A 389 -6.81 31.77 -2.94
N LYS A 390 -8.03 32.19 -2.57
CA LYS A 390 -8.26 33.16 -1.48
C LYS A 390 -7.84 32.63 -0.11
N LEU A 391 -8.00 31.33 0.11
CA LEU A 391 -7.67 30.67 1.38
C LEU A 391 -6.24 30.11 1.41
N HIS A 392 -5.52 30.11 0.28
CA HIS A 392 -4.29 29.33 0.12
C HIS A 392 -4.47 27.86 0.56
N ALA A 393 -5.56 27.24 0.11
CA ALA A 393 -6.00 25.93 0.60
C ALA A 393 -5.77 24.81 -0.40
N SER A 394 -5.41 23.63 0.11
CA SER A 394 -5.39 22.39 -0.67
C SER A 394 -6.79 21.78 -0.79
N VAL A 395 -7.04 21.09 -1.90
CA VAL A 395 -8.30 20.40 -2.16
C VAL A 395 -8.18 18.92 -1.84
N HIS A 396 -9.15 18.40 -1.11
CA HIS A 396 -9.25 17.00 -0.70
C HIS A 396 -10.59 16.45 -1.13
N MET A 397 -10.60 15.31 -1.83
CA MET A 397 -11.87 14.76 -2.33
C MET A 397 -11.79 13.25 -2.51
N PRO A 398 -12.91 12.51 -2.44
CA PRO A 398 -12.96 11.17 -3.02
C PRO A 398 -13.01 11.29 -4.56
N MET A 399 -13.21 10.17 -5.25
CA MET A 399 -13.63 10.19 -6.65
C MET A 399 -15.04 10.78 -6.81
N ILE A 400 -15.16 12.11 -6.76
CA ILE A 400 -16.42 12.85 -6.82
C ILE A 400 -17.16 12.57 -8.13
N GLY A 401 -18.50 12.52 -8.10
CA GLY A 401 -19.33 12.36 -9.29
C GLY A 401 -19.32 10.98 -9.97
N ALA A 402 -18.29 10.15 -9.77
CA ALA A 402 -18.19 8.83 -10.40
C ALA A 402 -19.02 7.73 -9.71
N GLY A 403 -19.45 7.95 -8.47
CA GLY A 403 -20.26 7.00 -7.71
C GLY A 403 -21.73 7.01 -8.13
N GLN A 404 -22.62 7.46 -7.24
CA GLN A 404 -24.07 7.47 -7.48
C GLN A 404 -24.47 8.35 -8.68
N ALA A 405 -23.69 9.38 -8.99
CA ALA A 405 -23.99 10.28 -10.09
C ALA A 405 -23.56 9.73 -11.47
N LYS A 406 -22.95 8.54 -11.52
CA LYS A 406 -22.61 7.77 -12.73
C LYS A 406 -21.72 8.49 -13.74
N GLY A 407 -20.96 9.50 -13.31
CA GLY A 407 -19.97 10.15 -14.17
C GLY A 407 -18.81 9.23 -14.53
N ASP A 408 -18.25 9.44 -15.72
CA ASP A 408 -17.00 8.85 -16.15
C ASP A 408 -15.85 9.55 -15.43
N TRP A 409 -15.10 8.79 -14.64
CA TRP A 409 -13.98 9.31 -13.88
C TRP A 409 -12.89 9.93 -14.75
N ASN A 410 -12.63 9.40 -15.95
CA ASN A 410 -11.59 9.95 -16.83
C ASN A 410 -11.95 11.38 -17.28
N VAL A 411 -13.23 11.62 -17.57
CA VAL A 411 -13.74 12.94 -17.92
C VAL A 411 -13.63 13.88 -16.71
N ILE A 412 -14.06 13.43 -15.53
CA ILE A 412 -14.00 14.21 -14.28
C ILE A 412 -12.56 14.58 -13.93
N GLN A 413 -11.64 13.62 -14.06
CA GLN A 413 -10.22 13.80 -13.81
C GLN A 413 -9.62 14.87 -14.74
N GLY A 414 -9.99 14.87 -16.03
CA GLY A 414 -9.59 15.91 -16.97
C GLY A 414 -10.08 17.31 -16.56
N ILE A 415 -11.36 17.43 -16.16
CA ILE A 415 -11.92 18.71 -15.69
C ILE A 415 -11.21 19.19 -14.42
N ILE A 416 -10.97 18.30 -13.45
CA ILE A 416 -10.22 18.62 -12.22
C ILE A 416 -8.81 19.11 -12.56
N PHE A 417 -8.16 18.44 -13.51
CA PHE A 417 -6.82 18.80 -13.94
C PHE A 417 -6.77 20.22 -14.51
N ASP A 418 -7.69 20.54 -15.43
CA ASP A 418 -7.71 21.85 -16.09
C ASP A 418 -8.11 23.00 -15.16
N GLU A 419 -9.12 22.78 -14.32
CA GLU A 419 -9.70 23.87 -13.51
C GLU A 419 -9.00 24.06 -12.16
N LEU A 420 -8.33 23.02 -11.63
CA LEU A 420 -7.61 23.11 -10.34
C LEU A 420 -6.10 22.98 -10.51
N VAL A 421 -5.62 21.85 -11.06
CA VAL A 421 -4.19 21.51 -11.05
C VAL A 421 -3.37 22.43 -11.96
N ASN A 422 -3.87 22.74 -13.15
CA ASN A 422 -3.23 23.69 -14.07
C ASN A 422 -3.18 25.12 -13.49
N LYS A 423 -4.00 25.42 -12.49
CA LYS A 423 -4.04 26.67 -11.72
C LYS A 423 -3.26 26.60 -10.41
N ASP A 424 -2.37 25.62 -10.28
CA ASP A 424 -1.45 25.47 -9.14
C ASP A 424 -2.17 25.23 -7.81
N ILE A 425 -3.38 24.66 -7.85
CA ILE A 425 -4.09 24.15 -6.67
C ILE A 425 -3.64 22.71 -6.38
N ASP A 426 -3.20 22.47 -5.14
CA ASP A 426 -2.86 21.13 -4.67
C ASP A 426 -4.11 20.26 -4.53
N VAL A 427 -4.23 19.21 -5.35
CA VAL A 427 -5.38 18.29 -5.35
C VAL A 427 -5.00 16.90 -4.86
N ASN A 428 -5.69 16.44 -3.81
CA ASN A 428 -5.54 15.10 -3.22
C ASN A 428 -6.85 14.31 -3.37
N ILE A 429 -6.77 13.17 -4.05
CA ILE A 429 -7.88 12.26 -4.30
C ILE A 429 -7.73 11.02 -3.43
N TYR A 430 -8.65 10.83 -2.50
CA TYR A 430 -8.59 9.70 -1.58
C TYR A 430 -9.33 8.48 -2.11
N VAL A 431 -8.66 7.33 -2.04
CA VAL A 431 -9.21 6.01 -2.37
C VAL A 431 -9.03 5.05 -1.19
N PHE A 432 -9.95 4.12 -1.00
CA PHE A 432 -9.73 3.08 0.00
C PHE A 432 -8.80 1.99 -0.54
N PRO A 433 -7.90 1.42 0.28
CA PRO A 433 -7.08 0.28 -0.11
C PRO A 433 -7.94 -0.86 -0.70
N GLY A 434 -7.52 -1.41 -1.83
CA GLY A 434 -8.24 -2.50 -2.53
C GLY A 434 -9.42 -2.07 -3.40
N LYS A 435 -9.75 -0.77 -3.46
CA LYS A 435 -10.77 -0.20 -4.37
C LYS A 435 -10.16 0.72 -5.43
N VAL A 436 -8.91 0.48 -5.83
CA VAL A 436 -8.34 1.18 -6.99
C VAL A 436 -9.20 0.79 -8.20
N PRO A 437 -10.01 1.70 -8.76
CA PRO A 437 -10.64 1.40 -10.04
C PRO A 437 -9.50 1.21 -11.03
N ALA A 438 -9.61 0.23 -11.93
CA ALA A 438 -8.69 0.15 -13.04
C ALA A 438 -8.73 1.50 -13.77
N ILE A 439 -7.72 2.35 -13.56
CA ILE A 439 -7.46 3.50 -14.40
C ILE A 439 -7.06 2.85 -15.71
N LYS A 440 -8.04 2.69 -16.61
CA LYS A 440 -7.79 2.19 -17.95
C LYS A 440 -7.00 3.27 -18.67
N ASN A 441 -5.69 3.32 -18.44
CA ASN A 441 -4.75 3.87 -19.40
C ASN A 441 -4.79 2.93 -20.60
N LYS A 442 -5.79 3.09 -21.47
CA LYS A 442 -5.63 2.64 -22.86
C LYS A 442 -4.60 3.57 -23.50
N SER A 443 -3.34 3.31 -23.22
CA SER A 443 -2.30 3.46 -24.23
C SER A 443 -2.56 2.34 -25.24
N SER A 444 -3.52 2.53 -26.15
CA SER A 444 -3.55 1.74 -27.37
C SER A 444 -2.68 2.46 -28.41
N LEU A 445 -1.38 2.46 -28.15
CA LEU A 445 -0.38 2.51 -29.23
C LEU A 445 -0.01 1.07 -29.60
N THR A 446 -1.03 0.29 -29.94
CA THR A 446 -0.89 -0.79 -30.92
C THR A 446 -1.42 -0.25 -32.24
N LEU A 447 -0.70 0.73 -32.79
CA LEU A 447 -0.75 1.06 -34.22
C LEU A 447 0.09 0.04 -34.98
N PHE A 448 -0.29 -1.24 -34.90
CA PHE A 448 0.14 -2.30 -35.82
C PHE A 448 -0.96 -3.37 -35.86
N ASP A 449 -2.14 -2.94 -36.29
CA ASP A 449 -3.15 -3.82 -36.88
C ASP A 449 -2.85 -3.96 -38.38
N GLU A 450 -1.60 -4.28 -38.72
CA GLU A 450 -1.26 -4.63 -40.11
C GLU A 450 -1.66 -6.08 -40.34
N GLN A 451 -2.66 -6.27 -41.21
CA GLN A 451 -2.98 -7.58 -41.76
C GLN A 451 -1.73 -8.15 -42.43
N SER A 452 -1.40 -9.40 -42.09
CA SER A 452 -0.31 -10.16 -42.72
C SER A 452 -0.42 -10.09 -44.25
N THR A 453 0.61 -9.53 -44.89
CA THR A 453 0.76 -9.49 -46.36
C THR A 453 1.40 -10.76 -46.93
N TRP A 454 1.50 -11.84 -46.14
CA TRP A 454 1.99 -13.12 -46.62
C TRP A 454 0.99 -13.78 -47.58
N ARG A 455 1.17 -13.46 -48.88
CA ARG A 455 0.71 -14.31 -49.99
C ARG A 455 1.45 -15.65 -49.93
N LYS A 456 0.73 -16.76 -49.81
CA LYS A 456 1.21 -18.05 -50.30
C LYS A 456 0.98 -18.09 -51.81
N GLU A 457 2.02 -17.87 -52.59
CA GLU A 457 2.21 -18.61 -53.85
C GLU A 457 2.58 -20.05 -53.45
N LYS A 458 2.06 -21.15 -53.99
CA LYS A 458 1.23 -21.47 -55.16
C LYS A 458 0.18 -22.50 -54.75
#